data_AF-A0A822DAS6-F1
#
_entry.id   AF-A0A822DAS6-F1
#
_cell.length_a   1.000
_cell.length_b   1.000
_cell.length_c   1.000
_cell.angle_alpha   90.00
_cell.angle_beta   90.00
_cell.angle_gamma   90.00
#
_symmetry.space_group_name_H-M   'P 1'
#
loop_
_entity.id
_entity.type
_entity.pdbx_description
1 polymer ?
#
loop_
_entity_poly.entity_id
_entity_poly.type
_entity_poly.pdbx_seq_one_letter_code
_entity_poly.pdbx_strand_id
1 'polypeptide(L)' 'MNKLCIRSYIKTRWLLGLTAAQIHDELTAAYGQGVVSYSTAAHWMDRFPSGRES' A
#
# COMPACT_ATOMS: atom_id res chain seq x y z
N MET A 1 -11.96 -4.79 -1.92
CA MET A 1 -11.13 -4.23 -3.01
C MET A 1 -10.23 -5.31 -3.59
N ASN A 2 -9.96 -5.32 -4.90
CA ASN A 2 -9.05 -6.32 -5.50
C ASN A 2 -7.59 -6.07 -5.07
N LYS A 3 -6.80 -7.13 -4.91
CA LYS A 3 -5.38 -7.09 -4.54
C LYS A 3 -4.54 -6.22 -5.49
N LEU A 4 -4.84 -6.28 -6.79
CA LEU A 4 -4.22 -5.42 -7.81
C LEU A 4 -4.50 -3.93 -7.54
N CYS A 5 -5.74 -3.56 -7.21
CA CYS A 5 -6.10 -2.18 -6.92
C CYS A 5 -5.40 -1.66 -5.66
N ILE A 6 -5.37 -2.46 -4.58
CA ILE A 6 -4.67 -2.11 -3.33
C ILE A 6 -3.19 -1.86 -3.62
N ARG A 7 -2.56 -2.74 -4.39
CA ARG A 7 -1.14 -2.63 -4.70
C ARG A 7 -0.82 -1.41 -5.56
N SER A 8 -1.60 -1.16 -6.62
CA SER A 8 -1.45 0.06 -7.42
C SER A 8 -1.66 1.31 -6.58
N TYR A 9 -2.61 1.29 -5.65
CA TYR A 9 -2.84 2.41 -4.71
C TYR A 9 -1.60 2.66 -3.84
N ILE A 10 -1.08 1.61 -3.19
CA ILE A 10 0.12 1.71 -2.34
C ILE A 10 1.31 2.23 -3.16
N LYS A 11 1.49 1.76 -4.41
CA LYS A 11 2.56 2.25 -5.31
C LYS A 11 2.41 3.73 -5.61
N THR A 12 1.21 4.17 -6.00
CA THR A 12 0.93 5.58 -6.31
C THR A 12 1.19 6.47 -5.11
N ARG A 13 0.75 6.08 -3.90
CA ARG A 13 0.98 6.88 -2.69
C ARG A 13 2.44 6.90 -2.25
N TRP A 14 3.15 5.77 -2.39
CA TRP A 14 4.58 5.72 -2.14
C TRP A 14 5.37 6.65 -3.08
N LEU A 15 5.02 6.67 -4.38
CA LEU A 15 5.62 7.60 -5.35
C LEU A 15 5.35 9.08 -5.01
N LEU A 16 4.26 9.37 -4.29
CA LEU A 16 3.94 10.70 -3.76
C LEU A 16 4.67 11.01 -2.44
N GLY A 17 5.51 10.10 -1.93
CA GLY A 17 6.31 10.29 -0.73
C GLY A 17 5.60 9.94 0.58
N LEU A 18 4.45 9.26 0.53
CA LEU A 18 3.75 8.85 1.75
C LEU A 18 4.43 7.64 2.40
N THR A 19 4.35 7.59 3.73
CA THR A 19 4.83 6.46 4.53
C THR A 19 3.82 5.30 4.56
N ALA A 20 4.29 4.09 4.90
CA ALA A 20 3.43 2.91 5.00
C ALA A 20 2.28 3.10 6.00
N ALA A 21 2.54 3.83 7.08
CA ALA A 21 1.53 4.12 8.10
C ALA A 21 0.42 5.02 7.54
N GLN A 22 0.78 6.09 6.83
CA GLN A 22 -0.20 6.99 6.20
C GLN A 22 -1.05 6.26 5.16
N ILE A 23 -0.41 5.44 4.31
CA ILE A 23 -1.12 4.67 3.27
C ILE A 23 -2.07 3.64 3.90
N HIS A 24 -1.64 2.97 4.96
CA HIS A 24 -2.47 2.02 5.69
C HIS A 24 -3.68 2.71 6.34
N ASP A 25 -3.48 3.88 6.95
CA ASP A 25 -4.54 4.67 7.56
C ASP A 25 -5.56 5.15 6.51
N GLU A 26 -5.10 5.71 5.37
CA GLU A 26 -5.96 6.09 4.25
C GLU A 26 -6.81 4.93 3.73
N LEU A 27 -6.20 3.76 3.53
CA LEU A 27 -6.90 2.58 3.05
C LEU A 27 -7.92 2.09 4.08
N THR A 28 -7.56 2.08 5.36
CA THR A 28 -8.46 1.66 6.44
C THR A 28 -9.63 2.63 6.61
N ALA A 29 -9.39 3.94 6.51
CA ALA A 29 -10.42 4.96 6.60
C ALA A 29 -11.40 4.91 5.41
N ALA A 30 -10.89 4.67 4.19
CA ALA A 30 -11.72 4.64 2.99
C ALA A 30 -12.48 3.32 2.78
N TYR A 31 -11.90 2.18 3.17
CA TYR A 31 -12.41 0.85 2.81
C TYR A 31 -12.67 -0.08 4.00
N GLY A 32 -12.43 0.39 5.22
CA GLY A 32 -12.68 -0.33 6.47
C GLY A 32 -11.46 -1.09 7.01
N GLN A 33 -11.54 -1.43 8.30
CA GLN A 33 -10.55 -2.25 8.99
C GLN A 33 -10.43 -3.63 8.31
N GLY A 34 -9.21 -4.02 7.94
CA GLY A 34 -8.92 -5.31 7.32
C GLY A 34 -8.74 -5.30 5.80
N VAL A 35 -8.89 -4.14 5.12
CA VAL A 35 -8.62 -4.04 3.68
C VAL A 35 -7.17 -4.39 3.32
N VAL A 36 -6.22 -3.98 4.17
CA VAL A 36 -4.81 -4.31 4.08
C VAL A 36 -4.19 -4.23 5.47
N SER A 37 -3.25 -5.12 5.80
CA SER A 37 -2.47 -4.97 7.02
C SER A 37 -1.31 -3.99 6.82
N TYR A 38 -0.91 -3.29 7.87
CA TYR A 38 0.26 -2.41 7.84
C TYR A 38 1.50 -3.12 7.28
N SER A 39 1.77 -4.35 7.74
CA SER A 39 2.91 -5.15 7.30
C SER A 39 2.89 -5.41 5.79
N THR A 40 1.69 -5.58 5.20
CA THR A 40 1.55 -5.75 3.75
C THR A 40 1.87 -4.47 3.00
N ALA A 41 1.43 -3.31 3.50
CA ALA A 41 1.75 -2.02 2.89
C ALA A 41 3.27 -1.74 2.94
N ALA A 42 3.89 -1.95 4.10
CA ALA A 42 5.33 -1.79 4.29
C ALA A 42 6.14 -2.74 3.39
N HIS A 43 5.74 -4.01 3.31
CA HIS A 43 6.40 -5.00 2.46
C HIS A 43 6.36 -4.61 0.97
N TRP A 44 5.23 -4.10 0.48
CA TRP A 44 5.15 -3.65 -0.91
C TRP A 44 6.02 -2.42 -1.18
N MET A 45 6.06 -1.47 -0.24
CA MET A 45 6.91 -0.29 -0.35
C MET A 45 8.39 -0.63 -0.41
N ASP A 46 8.85 -1.61 0.36
CA ASP A 46 10.23 -2.13 0.29
C ASP A 46 10.55 -2.76 -1.06
N ARG A 47 9.56 -3.41 -1.71
CA ARG A 47 9.76 -4.07 -3.01
C ARG A 47 9.71 -3.14 -4.22
N PHE A 48 9.00 -2.01 -4.17
CA PHE A 48 8.87 -1.13 -5.35
C PHE A 48 10.21 -0.60 -5.91
N PRO A 49 11.19 -0.16 -5.09
CA PRO A 49 12.50 0.27 -5.60
C PRO A 49 13.23 -0.82 -6.37
N SER A 50 13.04 -2.08 -5.99
CA SER A 50 13.74 -3.23 -6.57
C SER A 50 13.18 -3.70 -7.91
N GLY A 51 12.06 -3.12 -8.37
CA GLY A 51 11.36 -3.58 -9.58
C GLY A 51 10.81 -5.01 -9.48
N ARG A 52 10.88 -5.65 -8.30
CA ARG A 52 10.34 -6.98 -8.03
C ARG A 52 8.84 -6.90 -7.82
N GLU A 53 8.18 -6.65 -8.93
CA GLU A 53 6.74 -6.41 -9.00
C GLU A 53 5.93 -7.68 -9.35
N SER A 54 6.53 -8.86 -9.39
CA SER A 54 5.84 -10.13 -9.65
C SER A 54 5.11 -10.70 -8.44
#